data_AF-A0A3D3CIF9-F1
#
_entry.id   AF-A0A3D3CIF9-F1
#
_cell.length_a   1.000
_cell.length_b   1.000
_cell.length_c   1.000
_cell.angle_alpha   90.00
_cell.angle_beta   90.00
_cell.angle_gamma   90.00
#
_symmetry.space_group_name_H-M   'P 1'
#
loop_
_entity.id
_entity.type
_entity.pdbx_description
1 polymer ?
#
loop_
_entity_poly.entity_id
_entity_poly.type
_entity_poly.pdbx_seq_one_letter_code
_entity_poly.pdbx_strand_id
1 'polypeptide(L)'
;MLYSLPKEECAMKRSVVVVVLTVLLLCLAISPSQAKTHTFMIQKEQAYNGTIRSDIPPALTIDSGDTVIFNTVMLLEGKLSADMTIEDVLALRKDFQERKAGIYAFTGPFYVNGAEPGDVLEIRIKRIVPGAYGVAYIYPDEMGLGGLPEASP
;
A
#
# COMPACT_ATOMS: atom_id res chain seq x y z
N MET A 1 17.81 58.56 -45.48
CA MET A 1 17.07 57.33 -45.81
C MET A 1 17.09 56.44 -44.58
N LEU A 2 16.13 56.61 -43.67
CA LEU A 2 16.04 55.86 -42.42
C LEU A 2 15.13 54.65 -42.67
N TYR A 3 15.71 53.46 -42.73
CA TYR A 3 14.98 52.20 -42.85
C TYR A 3 14.23 51.91 -41.54
N SER A 4 12.91 52.11 -41.55
CA SER A 4 12.03 51.62 -40.49
C SER A 4 11.87 50.11 -40.64
N LEU A 5 12.42 49.34 -39.70
CA LEU A 5 12.13 47.90 -39.64
C LEU A 5 10.62 47.68 -39.38
N PRO A 6 9.99 46.67 -40.01
CA PRO A 6 8.55 46.45 -39.92
C PRO A 6 8.15 45.98 -38.51
N LYS A 7 7.19 46.67 -37.88
CA LYS A 7 6.67 46.37 -36.54
C LYS A 7 6.20 44.92 -36.37
N GLU A 8 5.73 44.30 -37.44
CA GLU A 8 5.31 42.89 -37.53
C GLU A 8 6.42 41.91 -37.14
N GLU A 9 7.66 42.16 -37.57
CA GLU A 9 8.80 41.28 -37.30
C GLU A 9 9.24 41.35 -35.82
N CYS A 10 9.03 42.50 -35.19
CA CYS A 10 9.27 42.73 -33.77
C CYS A 10 8.20 42.05 -32.88
N ALA A 11 6.94 42.03 -33.33
CA ALA A 11 5.85 41.36 -32.64
C ALA A 11 6.02 39.83 -32.66
N MET A 12 6.39 39.25 -33.80
CA MET A 12 6.64 37.81 -33.92
C MET A 12 7.83 37.33 -33.09
N LYS A 13 8.93 38.10 -33.06
CA LYS A 13 10.10 37.80 -32.20
C LYS A 13 9.75 37.84 -30.70
N ARG A 14 8.88 38.77 -30.28
CA ARG A 14 8.39 38.85 -28.89
C ARG A 14 7.50 37.66 -28.52
N SER A 15 6.58 37.26 -29.40
CA SER A 15 5.71 36.09 -29.17
C SER A 15 6.49 34.79 -29.07
N VAL A 16 7.50 34.60 -29.94
CA VAL A 16 8.38 33.41 -29.87
C VAL A 16 9.19 33.39 -28.58
N VAL A 17 9.74 34.52 -28.13
CA VAL A 17 10.48 34.60 -26.87
C VAL A 17 9.57 34.29 -25.68
N VAL A 18 8.34 34.81 -25.64
CA VAL A 18 7.39 34.53 -24.55
C VAL A 18 7.01 33.05 -24.50
N VAL A 19 6.73 32.42 -25.65
CA VAL A 19 6.41 30.99 -25.73
C VAL A 19 7.61 30.12 -25.32
N VAL A 20 8.81 30.47 -25.75
CA VAL A 20 10.03 29.75 -25.32
C VAL A 20 10.24 29.90 -23.81
N LEU A 21 10.04 31.10 -23.25
CA LEU A 21 10.21 31.36 -21.82
C LEU A 21 9.17 30.61 -20.97
N THR A 22 7.90 30.56 -21.42
CA THR A 22 6.84 29.82 -20.71
C THR A 22 7.04 28.31 -20.80
N VAL A 23 7.49 27.78 -21.94
CA VAL A 23 7.88 26.36 -22.06
C VAL A 23 9.08 26.05 -21.17
N LEU A 24 10.10 26.93 -21.11
CA LEU A 24 11.25 26.76 -20.22
C LEU A 24 10.84 26.74 -18.74
N LEU A 25 9.93 27.64 -18.34
CA LEU A 25 9.36 27.72 -16.99
C LEU A 25 8.54 26.47 -16.65
N LEU A 26 7.75 25.94 -17.59
CA LEU A 26 7.03 24.68 -17.41
C LEU A 26 7.98 23.49 -17.24
N CYS A 27 9.05 23.41 -18.03
CA CYS A 27 10.05 22.35 -17.92
C CYS A 27 10.83 22.42 -16.59
N LEU A 28 11.12 23.63 -16.09
CA LEU A 28 11.76 23.83 -14.78
C LEU A 28 10.84 23.49 -13.60
N ALA A 29 9.52 23.55 -13.78
CA ALA A 29 8.55 23.15 -12.75
C ALA A 29 8.42 21.63 -12.59
N ILE A 30 8.85 20.84 -13.59
CA ILE A 30 8.88 19.38 -13.52
C ILE A 30 10.19 18.97 -12.82
N SER A 31 10.23 19.15 -11.50
CA SER A 31 11.26 18.50 -10.69
C SER A 31 10.92 17.02 -10.56
N PRO A 32 11.85 16.09 -10.82
CA PRO A 32 11.61 14.68 -10.51
C PRO A 32 11.34 14.59 -9.01
N SER A 33 10.15 14.12 -8.63
CA SER A 33 9.86 13.78 -7.24
C SER A 33 10.92 12.78 -6.79
N GLN A 34 11.75 13.17 -5.83
CA GLN A 34 12.75 12.28 -5.27
C GLN A 34 12.00 11.25 -4.41
N ALA A 35 11.79 10.05 -4.96
CA ALA A 35 11.17 8.95 -4.25
C ALA A 35 11.85 8.71 -2.90
N LYS A 36 11.09 8.83 -1.82
CA LYS A 36 11.56 8.65 -0.44
C LYS A 36 11.41 7.19 -0.04
N THR A 37 12.24 6.78 0.93
CA THR A 37 12.06 5.50 1.61
C THR A 37 11.56 5.75 3.02
N HIS A 38 10.39 5.20 3.34
CA HIS A 38 9.78 5.24 4.66
C HIS A 38 9.99 3.92 5.37
N THR A 39 10.19 3.97 6.69
CA THR A 39 10.18 2.77 7.54
C THR A 39 9.00 2.88 8.50
N PHE A 40 8.12 1.87 8.49
CA PHE A 40 6.92 1.81 9.31
C PHE A 40 6.80 0.45 9.96
N MET A 41 7.19 0.35 11.22
CA MET A 41 7.20 -0.92 11.96
C MET A 41 6.18 -0.87 13.08
N ILE A 42 5.34 -1.90 13.19
CA ILE A 42 4.27 -2.01 14.18
C ILE A 42 4.48 -3.16 15.14
N GLN A 43 3.95 -3.02 16.35
CA GLN A 43 3.66 -4.11 17.27
C GLN A 43 2.35 -4.81 16.90
N LYS A 44 2.12 -6.02 17.42
CA LYS A 44 0.95 -6.84 17.06
C LYS A 44 -0.37 -6.14 17.37
N GLU A 45 -0.41 -5.38 18.45
CA GLU A 45 -1.60 -4.67 18.96
C GLU A 45 -1.98 -3.45 18.11
N GLN A 46 -1.08 -2.98 17.26
CA GLN A 46 -1.30 -1.84 16.38
C GLN A 46 -1.86 -2.25 15.01
N ALA A 47 -1.91 -3.55 14.71
CA ALA A 47 -2.60 -4.03 13.52
C ALA A 47 -4.12 -3.94 13.73
N TYR A 48 -4.84 -3.54 12.67
CA TYR A 48 -6.29 -3.66 12.69
C TYR A 48 -6.71 -4.97 12.04
N ASN A 49 -7.84 -5.53 12.51
CA ASN A 49 -8.28 -6.86 12.11
C ASN A 49 -9.60 -6.87 11.34
N GLY A 50 -9.70 -7.80 10.40
CA GLY A 50 -10.94 -8.22 9.77
C GLY A 50 -11.09 -7.81 8.32
N THR A 51 -11.94 -6.82 8.04
CA THR A 51 -12.20 -6.36 6.68
C THR A 51 -11.39 -5.11 6.37
N ILE A 52 -11.10 -4.89 5.09
CA ILE A 52 -10.55 -3.60 4.63
C ILE A 52 -11.62 -2.54 4.84
N ARG A 53 -11.23 -1.43 5.46
CA ARG A 53 -12.13 -0.38 5.91
C ARG A 53 -11.60 1.01 5.56
N SER A 54 -12.48 1.90 5.11
CA SER A 54 -12.15 3.27 4.73
C SER A 54 -12.26 4.28 5.88
N ASP A 55 -12.82 3.88 7.03
CA ASP A 55 -13.01 4.74 8.20
C ASP A 55 -11.81 4.74 9.16
N ILE A 56 -10.77 3.96 8.85
CA ILE A 56 -9.53 3.91 9.62
C ILE A 56 -8.62 5.06 9.16
N PRO A 57 -8.13 5.93 10.07
CA PRO A 57 -7.24 7.02 9.70
C PRO A 57 -5.92 6.47 9.11
N PRO A 58 -5.29 7.20 8.17
CA PRO A 58 -4.00 6.80 7.63
C PRO A 58 -2.94 6.64 8.72
N ALA A 59 -2.23 5.50 8.71
CA ALA A 59 -1.10 5.26 9.59
C ALA A 59 0.20 5.90 9.06
N LEU A 60 0.26 6.10 7.74
CA LEU A 60 1.35 6.79 7.04
C LEU A 60 0.78 7.43 5.77
N THR A 61 1.25 8.62 5.42
CA THR A 61 0.99 9.28 4.15
C THR A 61 2.26 9.30 3.31
N ILE A 62 2.16 8.88 2.05
CA ILE A 62 3.28 8.76 1.10
C ILE A 62 2.97 9.44 -0.23
N ASP A 63 4.01 9.78 -0.97
CA ASP A 63 3.90 10.29 -2.34
C ASP A 63 4.03 9.15 -3.36
N SER A 64 3.47 9.33 -4.56
CA SER A 64 3.66 8.37 -5.65
C SER A 64 5.15 8.19 -5.98
N GLY A 65 5.59 6.94 -6.10
CA GLY A 65 6.99 6.57 -6.31
C GLY A 65 7.76 6.24 -5.03
N ASP A 66 7.25 6.59 -3.85
CA ASP A 66 7.88 6.25 -2.58
C ASP A 66 7.98 4.74 -2.35
N THR A 67 8.93 4.34 -1.50
CA THR A 67 9.09 2.96 -1.02
C THR A 67 8.79 2.90 0.47
N VAL A 68 7.99 1.92 0.90
CA VAL A 68 7.71 1.68 2.32
C VAL A 68 8.32 0.34 2.73
N ILE A 69 9.14 0.36 3.77
CA ILE A 69 9.64 -0.83 4.47
C ILE A 69 8.78 -0.99 5.71
N PHE A 70 8.02 -2.09 5.80
CA PHE A 70 7.14 -2.35 6.93
C PHE A 70 7.10 -3.83 7.28
N ASN A 71 6.70 -4.15 8.53
CA ASN A 71 6.41 -5.51 8.95
C ASN A 71 4.90 -5.80 8.88
N THR A 72 4.58 -7.08 8.73
CA THR A 72 3.22 -7.60 8.85
C THR A 72 3.06 -8.38 10.14
N VAL A 73 1.80 -8.50 10.57
CA VAL A 73 1.40 -9.35 11.70
C VAL A 73 0.76 -10.60 11.13
N MET A 74 1.15 -11.77 11.65
CA MET A 74 0.55 -13.05 11.26
C MET A 74 -0.96 -13.04 11.58
N LEU A 75 -1.73 -13.82 10.82
CA LEU A 75 -3.16 -14.00 11.06
C LEU A 75 -3.49 -14.35 12.52
N LEU A 76 -4.72 -14.06 12.94
CA LEU A 76 -5.19 -14.22 14.32
C LEU A 76 -4.33 -13.44 15.34
N GLU A 77 -4.11 -12.14 15.11
CA GLU A 77 -3.33 -11.25 15.98
C GLU A 77 -1.87 -11.72 16.22
N GLY A 78 -1.34 -12.55 15.32
CA GLY A 78 -0.02 -13.16 15.47
C GLY A 78 0.08 -14.09 16.68
N LYS A 79 -1.04 -14.68 17.10
CA LYS A 79 -1.12 -15.64 18.22
C LYS A 79 -0.77 -17.06 17.81
N LEU A 80 -0.78 -17.38 16.50
CA LEU A 80 -0.35 -18.68 16.02
C LEU A 80 1.14 -18.93 16.27
N SER A 81 1.47 -20.16 16.66
CA SER A 81 2.85 -20.64 16.83
C SER A 81 3.06 -22.01 16.17
N ALA A 82 4.32 -22.37 15.94
CA ALA A 82 4.69 -23.59 15.22
C ALA A 82 4.45 -24.88 16.01
N ASP A 83 4.22 -24.78 17.31
CA ASP A 83 3.99 -25.86 18.27
C ASP A 83 2.50 -26.09 18.59
N MET A 84 1.59 -25.29 18.04
CA MET A 84 0.16 -25.45 18.24
C MET A 84 -0.38 -26.73 17.60
N THR A 85 -1.27 -27.41 18.31
CA THR A 85 -2.09 -28.49 17.73
C THR A 85 -3.26 -27.91 16.96
N ILE A 86 -3.99 -28.76 16.21
CA ILE A 86 -5.20 -28.32 15.53
C ILE A 86 -6.27 -27.88 16.54
N GLU A 87 -6.36 -28.53 17.71
CA GLU A 87 -7.28 -28.15 18.78
C GLU A 87 -6.99 -26.75 19.31
N ASP A 88 -5.71 -26.38 19.48
CA ASP A 88 -5.32 -25.02 19.89
C ASP A 88 -5.75 -23.98 18.86
N VAL A 89 -5.54 -24.28 17.57
CA VAL A 89 -5.94 -23.41 16.45
C VAL A 89 -7.47 -23.24 16.41
N LEU A 90 -8.23 -24.32 16.62
CA LEU A 90 -9.68 -24.28 16.65
C LEU A 90 -10.21 -23.49 17.85
N ALA A 91 -9.60 -23.66 19.03
CA ALA A 91 -9.93 -22.88 20.22
C ALA A 91 -9.68 -21.38 19.99
N LEU A 92 -8.53 -21.03 19.40
CA LEU A 92 -8.21 -19.66 19.03
C LEU A 92 -9.20 -19.08 18.01
N ARG A 93 -9.58 -19.85 16.99
CA ARG A 93 -10.57 -19.43 16.00
C ARG A 93 -11.94 -19.19 16.64
N LYS A 94 -12.35 -20.04 17.59
CA LYS A 94 -13.60 -19.89 18.34
C LYS A 94 -13.62 -18.60 19.16
N ASP A 95 -12.53 -18.27 19.85
CA ASP A 95 -12.40 -16.97 20.57
C ASP A 95 -12.63 -15.77 19.63
N PHE A 96 -12.02 -15.79 18.44
CA PHE A 96 -12.22 -14.72 17.46
C PHE A 96 -13.67 -14.66 16.96
N GLN A 97 -14.32 -15.79 16.75
CA GLN A 97 -15.74 -15.85 16.38
C GLN A 97 -16.65 -15.26 17.47
N GLU A 98 -16.43 -15.63 18.73
CA GLU A 98 -17.19 -15.14 19.88
C GLU A 98 -17.05 -13.63 20.06
N ARG A 99 -15.83 -13.10 19.87
CA ARG A 99 -15.56 -11.65 19.87
C ARG A 99 -15.98 -10.94 18.59
N LYS A 100 -16.47 -11.67 17.57
CA LYS A 100 -16.74 -11.16 16.22
C LYS A 100 -15.52 -10.42 15.63
N ALA A 101 -14.33 -10.85 16.02
CA ALA A 101 -13.06 -10.31 15.54
C ALA A 101 -12.70 -11.01 14.22
N GLY A 102 -12.25 -10.23 13.25
CA GLY A 102 -11.76 -10.81 12.01
C GLY A 102 -10.36 -11.39 12.16
N ILE A 103 -10.03 -12.37 11.31
CA ILE A 103 -8.81 -13.18 11.46
C ILE A 103 -7.59 -12.60 10.71
N TYR A 104 -7.80 -11.69 9.77
CA TYR A 104 -6.72 -11.06 9.00
C TYR A 104 -6.25 -9.81 9.72
N ALA A 105 -4.95 -9.73 10.00
CA ALA A 105 -4.31 -8.55 10.57
C ALA A 105 -3.67 -7.71 9.46
N PHE A 106 -3.90 -6.40 9.48
CA PHE A 106 -3.42 -5.47 8.47
C PHE A 106 -2.49 -4.41 9.07
N THR A 107 -1.40 -4.14 8.35
CA THR A 107 -0.50 -3.01 8.60
C THR A 107 -0.91 -1.86 7.67
N GLY A 108 -1.20 -0.68 8.24
CA GLY A 108 -1.72 0.48 7.51
C GLY A 108 -3.05 0.97 8.09
N PRO A 109 -3.92 1.63 7.30
CA PRO A 109 -3.79 1.90 5.87
C PRO A 109 -2.72 2.96 5.56
N PHE A 110 -2.12 2.89 4.38
CA PHE A 110 -1.22 3.92 3.87
C PHE A 110 -1.97 4.80 2.87
N TYR A 111 -1.94 6.12 3.09
CA TYR A 111 -2.56 7.09 2.20
C TYR A 111 -1.56 7.54 1.14
N VAL A 112 -1.97 7.52 -0.13
CA VAL A 112 -1.14 7.97 -1.25
C VAL A 112 -1.65 9.32 -1.71
N ASN A 113 -0.80 10.35 -1.63
CA ASN A 113 -1.14 11.70 -2.03
C ASN A 113 -1.55 11.75 -3.52
N GLY A 114 -2.69 12.38 -3.78
CA GLY A 114 -3.22 12.59 -5.14
C GLY A 114 -3.92 11.38 -5.77
N ALA A 115 -4.04 10.24 -5.07
CA ALA A 115 -4.83 9.12 -5.56
C ALA A 115 -6.33 9.36 -5.36
N GLU A 116 -7.13 9.18 -6.41
CA GLU A 116 -8.58 9.41 -6.44
C GLU A 116 -9.36 8.15 -6.86
N PRO A 117 -10.67 8.04 -6.53
CA PRO A 117 -11.50 6.94 -7.01
C PRO A 117 -11.51 6.84 -8.54
N GLY A 118 -11.11 5.67 -9.05
CA GLY A 118 -10.97 5.42 -10.49
C GLY A 118 -9.51 5.27 -10.94
N ASP A 119 -8.56 5.74 -10.12
CA ASP A 119 -7.14 5.50 -10.34
C ASP A 119 -6.73 4.05 -10.09
N VAL A 120 -5.56 3.68 -10.62
CA VAL A 120 -4.91 2.39 -10.37
C VAL A 120 -3.67 2.61 -9.52
N LEU A 121 -3.57 1.87 -8.41
CA LEU A 121 -2.34 1.78 -7.63
C LEU A 121 -1.45 0.66 -8.18
N GLU A 122 -0.29 1.03 -8.72
CA GLU A 122 0.77 0.07 -9.03
C GLU A 122 1.62 -0.19 -7.77
N ILE A 123 1.60 -1.42 -7.26
CA ILE A 123 2.41 -1.82 -6.10
C ILE A 123 3.50 -2.79 -6.55
N ARG A 124 4.76 -2.37 -6.43
CA ARG A 124 5.93 -3.23 -6.70
C ARG A 124 6.50 -3.80 -5.41
N ILE A 125 6.32 -5.09 -5.20
CA ILE A 125 6.94 -5.81 -4.07
C ILE A 125 8.41 -6.04 -4.40
N LYS A 126 9.31 -5.24 -3.80
CA LYS A 126 10.76 -5.33 -4.05
C LYS A 126 11.42 -6.50 -3.32
N ARG A 127 10.98 -6.79 -2.10
CA ARG A 127 11.55 -7.82 -1.23
C ARG A 127 10.54 -8.26 -0.19
N ILE A 128 10.51 -9.56 0.09
CA ILE A 128 9.82 -10.15 1.23
C ILE A 128 10.89 -10.84 2.09
N VAL A 129 10.84 -10.62 3.39
CA VAL A 129 11.65 -11.37 4.37
C VAL A 129 10.67 -12.18 5.22
N PRO A 130 10.68 -13.52 5.11
CA PRO A 130 9.82 -14.36 5.95
C PRO A 130 10.12 -14.17 7.43
N GLY A 131 9.09 -14.39 8.26
CA GLY A 131 9.26 -14.51 9.71
C GLY A 131 10.03 -15.78 10.09
N ALA A 132 10.24 -15.98 11.39
CA ALA A 132 10.98 -17.14 11.91
C ALA A 132 10.31 -18.49 11.60
N TYR A 133 8.98 -18.51 11.43
CA TYR A 133 8.19 -19.68 11.08
C TYR A 133 6.94 -19.29 10.28
N GLY A 134 6.39 -20.28 9.58
CA GLY A 134 5.04 -20.24 9.02
C GLY A 134 4.18 -21.30 9.70
N VAL A 135 2.86 -21.12 9.65
CA VAL A 135 1.90 -22.08 10.20
C VAL A 135 0.98 -22.53 9.08
N ALA A 136 0.89 -23.84 8.90
CA ALA A 136 -0.03 -24.50 7.97
C ALA A 136 -0.73 -25.62 8.73
N TYR A 137 -2.04 -25.70 8.59
CA TYR A 137 -2.86 -26.73 9.19
C TYR A 137 -4.04 -27.04 8.26
N ILE A 138 -4.57 -28.25 8.40
CA ILE A 138 -5.75 -28.71 7.68
C ILE A 138 -6.88 -28.78 8.69
N TYR A 139 -8.07 -28.29 8.31
CA TYR A 139 -9.22 -28.38 9.19
C TYR A 139 -9.74 -29.82 9.21
N PRO A 140 -10.29 -30.29 10.35
CA PRO A 140 -10.95 -31.59 10.41
C PRO A 140 -12.12 -31.69 9.43
N ASP A 141 -12.38 -32.91 8.96
CA ASP A 141 -13.38 -33.20 7.94
C ASP A 141 -14.78 -32.64 8.29
N GLU A 142 -15.16 -32.66 9.57
CA GLU A 142 -16.48 -32.21 10.03
C GLU A 142 -16.72 -30.71 9.83
N MET A 143 -15.65 -29.92 9.66
CA MET A 143 -15.78 -28.50 9.33
C MET A 143 -16.14 -28.26 7.88
N GLY A 144 -15.90 -29.21 6.97
CA GLY A 144 -16.17 -29.04 5.55
C GLY A 144 -15.39 -27.90 4.90
N LEU A 145 -14.22 -27.54 5.45
CA LEU A 145 -13.41 -26.40 5.01
C LEU A 145 -12.14 -26.87 4.27
N GLY A 146 -11.77 -26.14 3.22
CA GLY A 146 -10.58 -26.43 2.40
C GLY A 146 -10.96 -26.95 1.01
N GLY A 147 -9.96 -27.24 0.18
CA GLY A 147 -10.17 -27.76 -1.17
C GLY A 147 -10.44 -29.27 -1.23
N LEU A 148 -10.16 -29.99 -0.14
CA LEU A 148 -10.33 -31.44 0.03
C LEU A 148 -10.85 -31.73 1.45
N PRO A 149 -12.11 -31.37 1.76
CA PRO A 149 -12.68 -31.45 3.10
C PRO A 149 -12.91 -32.88 3.63
N GLU A 150 -12.68 -33.92 2.84
CA GLU A 150 -12.85 -35.33 3.21
C GLU A 150 -11.53 -36.09 3.41
N ALA A 151 -10.39 -35.38 3.39
CA ALA A 151 -9.06 -35.94 3.35
C ALA A 151 -8.26 -35.76 4.65
N SER A 152 -8.90 -35.28 5.72
CA SER A 152 -8.27 -34.95 7.01
C SER A 152 -9.13 -35.45 8.19
N PRO A 153 -9.06 -36.78 8.47
CA PRO A 153 -9.83 -37.41 9.53
C PRO A 153 -9.41 -36.95 10.93
#